data_AF-A0A0B6YYR1-F1
#
_entry.id   AF-A0A0B6YYR1-F1
#
_cell.length_a   1.000
_cell.length_b   1.000
_cell.length_c   1.000
_cell.angle_alpha   90.00
_cell.angle_beta   90.00
_cell.angle_gamma   90.00
#
_symmetry.space_group_name_H-M   'P 1'
#
loop_
_entity.id
_entity.type
_entity.pdbx_description
1 polymer ?
#
loop_
_entity_poly.entity_id
_entity_poly.type
_entity_poly.pdbx_seq_one_letter_code
_entity_poly.pdbx_strand_id
1 'polypeptide(L)'
;DFKYIIAGYGYGMVYLWDITTSSPLLKVDSSTLRPMRCFSFHTMAIVSTCWNPRNPSIFVTTSLDFSVCVWNVNTPDQPIGIIRKPHVHVVPRSVCWAGPLHNGFFSTCDKLTGYENTYVYFHGLSKSVLLSSSGNLIIQCHSACAWDVNFC
;
A
#
# COMPACT_ATOMS: atom_id res chain seq x y z
N ASP A 1 -19.96 -6.60 -1.69
CA ASP A 1 -20.18 -6.10 -0.32
C ASP A 1 -18.96 -5.35 0.18
N PHE A 2 -19.10 -4.04 0.39
CA PHE A 2 -18.06 -3.19 0.95
C PHE A 2 -18.14 -3.25 2.48
N LYS A 3 -17.13 -3.82 3.14
CA LYS A 3 -17.12 -3.98 4.61
C LYS A 3 -16.06 -3.12 5.30
N TYR A 4 -14.90 -2.98 4.67
CA TYR A 4 -13.72 -2.37 5.28
C TYR A 4 -13.27 -1.14 4.52
N ILE A 5 -12.91 -0.09 5.26
CA ILE A 5 -12.29 1.12 4.74
C ILE A 5 -10.92 1.27 5.39
N ILE A 6 -9.89 1.58 4.60
CA ILE A 6 -8.60 2.06 5.11
C ILE A 6 -8.38 3.50 4.69
N ALA A 7 -7.71 4.24 5.55
CA ALA A 7 -7.24 5.58 5.24
C ALA A 7 -5.81 5.74 5.77
N GLY A 8 -4.94 6.28 4.92
CA GLY A 8 -3.59 6.68 5.28
C GLY A 8 -3.55 8.17 5.66
N TYR A 9 -2.68 8.52 6.60
CA TYR A 9 -2.60 9.86 7.15
C TYR A 9 -1.22 10.52 6.95
N GLY A 10 -1.19 11.85 7.01
CA GLY A 10 0.03 12.65 6.82
C GLY A 10 1.13 12.41 7.85
N TYR A 11 0.81 11.78 8.98
CA TYR A 11 1.74 11.45 10.08
C TYR A 11 2.09 9.95 10.12
N GLY A 12 1.89 9.22 9.02
CA GLY A 12 2.36 7.84 8.86
C GLY A 12 1.46 6.75 9.45
N MET A 13 0.34 7.12 10.08
CA MET A 13 -0.65 6.14 10.52
C MET A 13 -1.56 5.71 9.38
N VAL A 14 -1.99 4.45 9.45
CA VAL A 14 -3.12 3.92 8.68
C VAL A 14 -4.18 3.45 9.67
N TYR A 15 -5.43 3.79 9.43
CA TYR A 15 -6.55 3.30 10.21
C TYR A 15 -7.47 2.43 9.36
N LEU A 16 -8.10 1.46 10.02
CA LEU A 16 -9.09 0.55 9.43
C LEU A 16 -10.42 0.70 10.15
N TRP A 17 -11.50 0.83 9.40
CA TRP A 17 -12.88 0.80 9.90
C TRP A 17 -13.64 -0.38 9.33
N ASP A 18 -14.49 -0.97 10.17
CA ASP A 18 -15.56 -1.89 9.75
C ASP A 18 -16.87 -1.11 9.72
N ILE A 19 -17.40 -0.83 8.52
CA ILE A 19 -18.61 -0.01 8.36
C ILE A 19 -19.89 -0.76 8.77
N THR A 20 -19.80 -2.08 8.91
CA THR A 20 -20.92 -2.95 9.28
C THR A 20 -20.93 -3.30 10.77
N THR A 21 -20.03 -2.72 11.56
CA THR A 21 -19.84 -3.11 12.95
C THR A 21 -21.09 -2.89 13.82
N SER A 22 -21.45 -3.92 14.57
CA SER A 22 -22.44 -3.84 15.66
C SER A 22 -21.79 -3.59 17.01
N SER A 23 -20.45 -3.53 17.09
CA SER A 23 -19.75 -3.34 18.36
C SER A 23 -19.97 -1.91 18.89
N PRO A 24 -20.51 -1.74 20.11
CA PRO A 24 -20.69 -0.41 20.70
C PRO A 24 -19.36 0.28 20.99
N LEU A 25 -18.27 -0.48 21.19
CA LEU A 25 -16.93 0.07 21.44
C LEU A 25 -16.35 0.79 20.22
N LEU A 26 -16.83 0.45 19.02
CA LEU A 26 -16.40 1.07 17.78
C LEU A 26 -17.35 2.18 17.31
N LYS A 27 -18.36 2.52 18.11
CA LYS A 27 -19.29 3.62 17.81
C LYS A 27 -19.06 4.75 18.80
N VAL A 28 -18.86 5.96 18.29
CA VAL A 28 -18.93 7.17 19.11
C VAL A 28 -20.40 7.56 19.30
N ASP A 29 -21.16 7.48 18.21
CA ASP A 29 -22.60 7.75 18.15
C ASP A 29 -23.23 6.92 17.00
N SER A 30 -24.47 7.22 16.61
CA SER A 30 -25.20 6.51 15.55
C SER A 30 -24.59 6.66 14.14
N SER A 31 -23.78 7.70 13.92
CA SER A 31 -23.22 8.11 12.62
C SER A 31 -21.69 8.06 12.56
N THR A 32 -21.02 7.96 13.71
CA THR A 32 -19.57 8.11 13.82
C THR A 32 -18.91 6.83 14.31
N LEU A 33 -17.98 6.29 13.52
CA LEU A 33 -17.22 5.09 13.85
C LEU A 33 -15.80 5.41 14.31
N ARG A 34 -15.36 4.71 15.36
CA ARG A 34 -13.96 4.64 15.77
C ARG A 34 -13.20 3.66 14.88
N PRO A 35 -11.90 3.90 14.61
CA PRO A 35 -11.08 2.94 13.91
C PRO A 35 -10.99 1.64 14.72
N MET A 36 -11.16 0.51 14.04
CA MET A 36 -11.02 -0.82 14.62
C MET A 36 -9.55 -1.20 14.80
N ARG A 37 -8.67 -0.71 13.93
CA ARG A 37 -7.21 -0.96 13.99
C ARG A 37 -6.41 0.26 13.57
N CYS A 38 -5.19 0.33 14.07
CA CYS A 38 -4.16 1.31 13.71
C CYS A 38 -2.90 0.55 13.27
N PHE A 39 -2.28 0.99 12.18
CA PHE A 39 -1.01 0.46 11.69
C PHE A 39 0.04 1.56 11.75
N SER A 40 1.05 1.35 12.59
CA SER A 40 1.96 2.41 13.06
C SER A 40 3.41 2.05 12.79
N PHE A 41 3.82 2.07 11.52
CA PHE A 41 5.21 1.81 11.13
C PHE A 41 5.84 2.97 10.36
N HIS A 42 5.07 3.60 9.47
CA HIS A 42 5.60 4.67 8.65
C HIS A 42 5.94 5.90 9.47
N THR A 43 7.06 6.55 9.13
CA THR A 43 7.52 7.76 9.85
C THR A 43 7.10 9.06 9.15
N MET A 44 6.51 8.96 7.96
CA MET A 44 6.04 10.10 7.17
C MET A 44 4.70 9.77 6.49
N ALA A 45 4.11 10.77 5.83
CA ALA A 45 2.81 10.69 5.19
C ALA A 45 2.61 9.45 4.32
N ILE A 46 1.47 8.80 4.48
CA ILE A 46 0.99 7.78 3.54
C ILE A 46 0.57 8.47 2.24
N VAL A 47 1.06 7.97 1.11
CA VAL A 47 0.81 8.55 -0.21
C VAL A 47 -0.24 7.76 -0.98
N SER A 48 -0.24 6.43 -0.85
CA SER A 48 -1.21 5.56 -1.51
C SER A 48 -1.43 4.28 -0.70
N THR A 49 -2.64 3.73 -0.81
CA THR A 49 -3.04 2.48 -0.17
C THR A 49 -3.84 1.63 -1.14
N CYS A 50 -3.59 0.32 -1.21
CA CYS A 50 -4.34 -0.57 -2.11
C CYS A 50 -4.62 -1.94 -1.47
N TRP A 51 -5.89 -2.33 -1.43
CA TRP A 51 -6.34 -3.64 -0.95
C TRP A 51 -6.04 -4.74 -1.96
N ASN A 52 -5.64 -5.92 -1.47
CA ASN A 52 -5.49 -7.09 -2.32
C ASN A 52 -6.87 -7.57 -2.79
N PRO A 53 -7.13 -7.67 -4.10
CA PRO A 53 -8.44 -8.04 -4.64
C PRO A 53 -8.82 -9.51 -4.36
N ARG A 54 -7.84 -10.38 -4.07
CA ARG A 54 -8.07 -11.80 -3.75
C ARG A 54 -8.07 -12.10 -2.25
N ASN A 55 -7.36 -11.30 -1.46
CA ASN A 55 -7.22 -11.53 -0.03
C ASN A 55 -7.56 -10.25 0.75
N PRO A 56 -8.80 -10.09 1.24
CA PRO A 56 -9.22 -8.88 1.95
C PRO A 56 -8.53 -8.70 3.32
N SER A 57 -7.70 -9.66 3.75
CA SER A 57 -6.85 -9.46 4.93
C SER A 57 -5.54 -8.73 4.60
N ILE A 58 -5.20 -8.52 3.33
CA ILE A 58 -3.92 -7.96 2.89
C ILE A 58 -4.12 -6.63 2.18
N PHE A 59 -3.29 -5.65 2.52
CA PHE A 59 -3.19 -4.38 1.78
C PHE A 59 -1.75 -3.91 1.72
N VAL A 60 -1.48 -2.93 0.85
CA VAL A 60 -0.17 -2.31 0.67
C VAL A 60 -0.28 -0.81 0.86
N THR A 61 0.76 -0.22 1.43
CA THR A 61 0.90 1.24 1.57
C THR A 61 2.23 1.73 1.01
N THR A 62 2.22 2.94 0.45
CA THR A 62 3.41 3.71 0.10
C THR A 62 3.51 4.92 1.00
N SER A 63 4.73 5.32 1.38
CA SER A 63 4.96 6.50 2.21
C SER A 63 6.10 7.36 1.70
N LEU A 64 6.08 8.64 2.09
CA LEU A 64 7.18 9.58 1.90
C LEU A 64 8.45 9.19 2.66
N ASP A 65 8.38 8.21 3.58
CA ASP A 65 9.54 7.66 4.29
C ASP A 65 10.39 6.67 3.46
N PHE A 66 10.17 6.67 2.14
CA PHE A 66 10.83 5.81 1.15
C PHE A 66 10.52 4.31 1.25
N SER A 67 9.47 3.94 1.99
CA SER A 67 9.07 2.53 2.14
C SER A 67 7.73 2.20 1.49
N VAL A 68 7.64 0.96 1.02
CA VAL A 68 6.39 0.30 0.65
C VAL A 68 6.18 -0.83 1.64
N CYS A 69 5.05 -0.84 2.34
CA CYS A 69 4.76 -1.83 3.38
C CYS A 69 3.58 -2.71 2.97
N VAL A 70 3.73 -4.02 3.13
CA VAL A 70 2.66 -5.00 2.97
C VAL A 70 2.14 -5.35 4.35
N TRP A 71 0.83 -5.30 4.52
CA TRP A 71 0.17 -5.43 5.80
C TRP A 71 -0.80 -6.60 5.82
N ASN A 72 -0.95 -7.22 6.98
CA ASN A 72 -2.05 -8.12 7.28
C ASN A 72 -2.92 -7.48 8.36
N VAL A 73 -4.22 -7.32 8.10
CA VAL A 73 -5.17 -6.69 9.03
C VAL A 73 -5.25 -7.41 10.36
N ASN A 74 -4.95 -8.70 10.40
CA ASN A 74 -5.01 -9.51 11.61
C ASN A 74 -3.77 -9.32 12.50
N THR A 75 -2.67 -8.78 11.97
CA THR A 75 -1.41 -8.53 12.68
C THR A 75 -0.96 -7.08 12.48
N PRO A 76 -1.65 -6.09 13.09
CA PRO A 76 -1.46 -4.67 12.78
C PRO A 76 -0.16 -4.08 13.34
N ASP A 77 0.49 -4.76 14.29
CA ASP A 77 1.64 -4.23 15.02
C ASP A 77 2.87 -4.04 14.13
N GLN A 78 3.02 -4.86 13.08
CA GLN A 78 4.13 -4.78 12.14
C GLN A 78 3.72 -5.15 10.72
N PRO A 79 4.33 -4.53 9.68
CA PRO A 79 4.18 -4.99 8.31
C PRO A 79 4.68 -6.42 8.15
N ILE A 80 3.96 -7.23 7.36
CA ILE A 80 4.42 -8.58 6.99
C ILE A 80 5.55 -8.54 5.96
N GLY A 81 5.78 -7.39 5.33
CA GLY A 81 7.11 -7.06 4.85
C GLY A 81 7.23 -5.64 4.31
N ILE A 82 8.50 -5.26 4.17
CA ILE A 82 8.92 -3.88 4.00
C ILE A 82 9.86 -3.86 2.80
N ILE A 83 9.53 -3.01 1.83
CA ILE A 83 10.33 -2.82 0.63
C ILE A 83 10.92 -1.40 0.72
N ARG A 84 12.23 -1.34 0.87
CA ARG A 84 13.03 -0.12 0.75
C ARG A 84 14.03 -0.34 -0.38
N LYS A 85 14.08 0.58 -1.34
CA LYS A 85 15.05 0.48 -2.44
C LYS A 85 16.35 1.19 -2.01
N PRO A 86 17.52 0.65 -2.42
CA PRO A 86 18.83 1.20 -2.02
C PRO A 86 19.15 2.56 -2.67
N HIS A 87 18.41 2.97 -3.70
CA HIS A 87 18.57 4.29 -4.29
C HIS A 87 17.98 5.35 -3.35
N VAL A 88 18.86 6.08 -2.66
CA VAL A 88 18.62 7.01 -1.52
C VAL A 88 17.66 8.18 -1.83
N HIS A 89 17.17 8.30 -3.07
CA HIS A 89 16.44 9.48 -3.52
C HIS A 89 15.17 9.15 -4.32
N VAL A 90 14.53 8.01 -4.08
CA VAL A 90 13.32 7.63 -4.80
C VAL A 90 12.13 7.46 -3.86
N VAL A 91 11.08 8.25 -4.06
CA VAL A 91 9.89 8.33 -3.21
C VAL A 91 8.76 7.53 -3.84
N PRO A 92 8.26 6.47 -3.19
CA PRO A 92 7.06 5.77 -3.63
C PRO A 92 5.84 6.69 -3.72
N ARG A 93 5.08 6.60 -4.81
CA ARG A 93 3.89 7.43 -5.04
C ARG A 93 2.63 6.60 -4.99
N SER A 94 2.34 5.87 -6.07
CA SER A 94 1.11 5.10 -6.21
C SER A 94 1.39 3.61 -6.12
N VAL A 95 0.41 2.84 -5.66
CA VAL A 95 0.45 1.38 -5.62
C VAL A 95 -0.85 0.80 -6.13
N CYS A 96 -0.76 -0.28 -6.91
CA CYS A 96 -1.91 -1.00 -7.45
C CYS A 96 -1.63 -2.50 -7.51
N TRP A 97 -2.61 -3.33 -7.16
CA TRP A 97 -2.46 -4.78 -7.31
C TRP A 97 -2.50 -5.20 -8.77
N ALA A 98 -1.70 -6.20 -9.15
CA ALA A 98 -1.59 -6.68 -10.52
C ALA A 98 -2.77 -7.55 -10.99
N GLY A 99 -3.93 -7.43 -10.33
CA GLY A 99 -5.16 -8.12 -10.71
C GLY A 99 -5.21 -9.59 -10.29
N PRO A 100 -6.12 -10.39 -10.87
CA PRO A 100 -6.34 -11.79 -10.51
C PRO A 100 -5.35 -12.79 -11.15
N LEU A 101 -4.53 -12.35 -12.10
CA LEU A 101 -3.64 -13.24 -12.86
C LEU A 101 -2.23 -13.32 -12.28
N HIS A 102 -1.72 -12.22 -11.72
CA HIS A 102 -0.39 -12.16 -11.11
C HIS A 102 -0.48 -12.07 -9.59
N ASN A 103 0.39 -12.79 -8.88
CA ASN A 103 0.46 -12.72 -7.42
C ASN A 103 1.45 -11.61 -7.02
N GLY A 104 1.01 -10.36 -7.09
CA GLY A 104 1.87 -9.22 -6.83
C GLY A 104 1.19 -7.88 -7.03
N PHE A 105 1.95 -6.81 -6.84
CA PHE A 105 1.47 -5.44 -7.01
C PHE A 105 2.54 -4.57 -7.67
N PHE A 106 2.10 -3.50 -8.31
CA PHE A 106 2.95 -2.47 -8.88
C PHE A 106 3.07 -1.29 -7.93
N SER A 107 4.24 -0.67 -7.86
CA SER A 107 4.43 0.62 -7.22
C SER A 107 5.19 1.56 -8.14
N THR A 108 4.82 2.83 -8.16
CA THR A 108 5.62 3.86 -8.82
C THR A 108 6.41 4.68 -7.85
N CYS A 109 7.45 5.32 -8.36
CA CYS A 109 8.31 6.14 -7.54
C CYS A 109 8.95 7.28 -8.35
N ASP A 110 9.06 8.44 -7.72
CA ASP A 110 9.71 9.63 -8.30
C ASP A 110 11.08 9.84 -7.69
N LYS A 111 11.99 10.43 -8.45
CA LYS A 111 13.22 10.97 -7.86
C LYS A 111 12.90 12.20 -7.02
N LEU A 112 13.64 12.41 -5.93
CA LEU A 112 13.59 13.66 -5.16
C LEU A 112 14.03 14.87 -5.99
N THR A 113 14.93 14.66 -6.95
CA THR A 113 15.47 15.69 -7.83
C THR A 113 15.10 15.40 -9.28
N GLY A 114 14.25 16.26 -9.86
CA GLY A 114 13.82 16.17 -11.24
C GLY A 114 12.66 15.20 -11.47
N TYR A 115 12.03 15.32 -12.64
CA TYR A 115 10.90 14.50 -13.06
C TYR A 115 11.29 13.44 -14.10
N GLU A 116 12.59 13.30 -14.35
CA GLU A 116 13.11 12.38 -15.34
C GLU A 116 13.28 10.98 -14.74
N ASN A 117 12.97 9.98 -15.54
CA ASN A 117 13.21 8.59 -15.20
C ASN A 117 12.34 8.04 -14.04
N THR A 118 11.04 8.38 -13.98
CA THR A 118 10.08 7.74 -13.04
C THR A 118 10.00 6.23 -13.30
N TYR A 119 10.18 5.42 -12.26
CA TYR A 119 10.17 3.96 -12.38
C TYR A 119 8.83 3.37 -11.93
N VAL A 120 8.40 2.32 -12.62
CA VAL A 120 7.36 1.41 -12.14
C VAL A 120 8.03 0.09 -11.74
N TYR A 121 7.76 -0.38 -10.53
CA TYR A 121 8.25 -1.66 -10.03
C TYR A 121 7.10 -2.65 -9.91
N PHE A 122 7.33 -3.90 -10.33
CA PHE A 122 6.49 -5.03 -9.97
C PHE A 122 7.08 -5.77 -8.76
N HIS A 123 6.23 -6.07 -7.76
CA HIS A 123 6.59 -6.80 -6.56
C HIS A 123 5.80 -8.11 -6.51
N GLY A 124 6.47 -9.22 -6.80
CA GLY A 124 5.89 -10.56 -6.70
C GLY A 124 5.81 -11.05 -5.26
N LEU A 125 4.73 -11.76 -4.93
CA LEU A 125 4.56 -12.47 -3.66
C LEU A 125 4.84 -13.97 -3.86
N SER A 126 5.81 -14.53 -3.14
CA SER A 126 5.99 -15.98 -3.01
C SER A 126 5.07 -16.53 -1.91
N LYS A 127 4.70 -17.82 -2.00
CA LYS A 127 3.77 -18.51 -1.08
C LYS A 127 4.21 -18.54 0.40
N SER A 128 5.43 -18.11 0.75
CA SER A 128 5.95 -18.23 2.13
C SER A 128 6.66 -17.00 2.71
N VAL A 129 7.32 -16.14 1.94
CA VAL A 129 8.00 -14.94 2.45
C VAL A 129 8.12 -13.94 1.30
N LEU A 130 8.01 -12.64 1.59
CA LEU A 130 8.35 -11.54 0.68
C LEU A 130 9.84 -11.60 0.28
N LEU A 131 10.19 -12.51 -0.64
CA LEU A 131 11.47 -12.53 -1.30
C LEU A 131 11.33 -11.78 -2.62
N SER A 132 11.82 -10.54 -2.64
CA SER A 132 12.14 -9.83 -3.87
C SER A 132 13.40 -10.43 -4.47
N SER A 133 13.25 -11.43 -5.33
CA SER A 133 14.32 -11.82 -6.28
C SER A 133 13.81 -12.38 -7.61
N SER A 134 12.60 -12.00 -8.06
CA SER A 134 12.11 -12.39 -9.39
C SER A 134 11.72 -11.18 -10.22
N GLY A 135 12.66 -10.73 -11.07
CA GLY A 135 12.42 -9.88 -12.24
C GLY A 135 11.77 -8.53 -11.94
N ASN A 136 12.59 -7.52 -11.61
CA ASN A 136 12.14 -6.13 -11.70
C ASN A 136 11.83 -5.84 -13.18
N LEU A 137 10.57 -6.03 -13.60
CA LEU A 137 10.12 -5.48 -14.87
C LEU A 137 10.08 -3.96 -14.69
N ILE A 138 11.06 -3.27 -15.26
CA ILE A 138 11.09 -1.82 -15.31
C ILE A 138 10.29 -1.41 -16.54
N ILE A 139 9.11 -0.86 -16.31
CA ILE A 139 8.36 -0.18 -17.38
C ILE A 139 9.11 1.12 -17.69
N GLN A 140 9.26 1.43 -18.98
CA GLN A 140 9.98 2.60 -19.45
C GLN A 140 9.52 3.86 -18.71
N CYS A 141 10.48 4.72 -18.39
CA CYS A 141 10.20 5.92 -17.65
C CYS A 141 9.57 7.01 -18.52
N HIS A 142 8.59 7.71 -17.96
CA HIS A 142 7.96 8.88 -18.56
C HIS A 142 7.93 10.01 -17.53
N SER A 143 8.20 11.24 -17.98
CA SER A 143 8.17 12.40 -17.10
C SER A 143 6.74 12.78 -16.74
N ALA A 144 6.46 12.98 -15.45
CA ALA A 144 5.18 13.47 -14.94
C ALA A 144 3.94 12.66 -15.40
N CYS A 145 4.04 11.33 -15.46
CA CYS A 145 2.93 10.48 -15.91
C CYS A 145 1.94 10.11 -14.79
N ALA A 146 0.66 10.09 -15.14
CA ALA A 146 -0.38 9.37 -14.41
C ALA A 146 -0.63 8.03 -15.11
N TRP A 147 -0.98 6.99 -14.35
CA TRP A 147 -1.15 5.64 -14.86
C TRP A 147 -2.35 4.96 -14.21
N ASP A 148 -2.89 3.96 -14.90
CA ASP A 148 -3.95 3.08 -14.42
C ASP A 148 -3.61 1.64 -14.84
N VAL A 149 -4.13 0.67 -14.11
CA VAL A 149 -4.03 -0.76 -14.45
C VAL A 149 -5.43 -1.26 -14.68
N ASN A 150 -5.74 -1.61 -15.93
CA ASN A 150 -7.01 -2.23 -16.27
C ASN A 150 -6.91 -3.76 -16.18
N PHE A 151 -7.99 -4.39 -15.74
CA PHE A 151 -8.14 -5.85 -15.65
C PHE A 151 -9.06 -6.41 -16.74
N CYS A 152 -9.29 -5.65 -17.82
CA CYS A 152 -10.07 -6.09 -18.98
C CYS A 152 -9.50 -7.34 -19.65
#